data_AF-A0A3S0N1Z2-F1
#
_entry.id   AF-A0A3S0N1Z2-F1
#
_cell.length_a   1.000
_cell.length_b   1.000
_cell.length_c   1.000
_cell.angle_alpha   90.00
_cell.angle_beta   90.00
_cell.angle_gamma   90.00
#
_symmetry.space_group_name_H-M   'P 1'
#
loop_
_entity.id
_entity.type
_entity.pdbx_description
1 polymer ?
#
loop_
_entity_poly.entity_id
_entity_poly.type
_entity_poly.pdbx_seq_one_letter_code
_entity_poly.pdbx_strand_id
1 'polypeptide(L)' 'MSEIVQKIKDQKIVPLFYNESFEVSKNIIKALYEAGIRVIEYTNRVIRHWKILLSLKKFLIQNFPDFCWE' A
#
# COMPACT_ATOMS: atom_id res chain seq x y z
N MET A 1 19.44 -1.52 -9.84
CA MET A 1 18.63 -1.89 -8.66
C MET A 1 17.32 -1.11 -8.77
N SER A 2 16.15 -1.73 -8.62
CA SER A 2 14.87 -1.01 -8.84
C SER A 2 14.64 0.03 -7.75
N GLU A 3 13.93 1.12 -8.09
CA GLU A 3 13.57 2.20 -7.16
C GLU A 3 12.85 1.65 -5.91
N ILE A 4 11.98 0.65 -6.10
CA ILE A 4 11.26 -0.04 -5.03
C ILE A 4 12.23 -0.74 -4.06
N VAL A 5 13.22 -1.47 -4.58
CA VAL A 5 14.21 -2.16 -3.74
C VAL A 5 15.05 -1.16 -2.95
N GLN A 6 15.35 0.01 -3.50
CA GLN A 6 16.05 1.06 -2.77
C GLN A 6 15.19 1.62 -1.62
N LYS A 7 13.92 1.94 -1.90
CA LYS A 7 12.97 2.41 -0.87
C LYS A 7 12.78 1.39 0.26
N ILE A 8 12.69 0.10 -0.05
CA ILE A 8 12.63 -0.98 0.96
C ILE A 8 13.91 -0.99 1.81
N LYS A 9 15.08 -0.87 1.19
CA LYS A 9 16.36 -0.82 1.90
C LYS A 9 16.47 0.40 2.81
N ASP A 10 15.94 1.55 2.42
CA ASP A 10 16.00 2.77 3.22
C ASP A 10 14.99 2.72 4.37
N GLN A 11 13.77 2.23 4.10
CA GLN A 11 12.67 2.11 5.06
C GLN A 11 12.89 0.99 6.11
N LYS A 12 13.65 -0.06 5.79
CA LYS A 12 13.98 -1.23 6.65
C LYS A 12 12.82 -2.16 7.05
N ILE A 13 11.58 -1.76 6.85
CA ILE A 13 10.38 -2.55 7.10
C ILE A 13 9.51 -2.58 5.85
N VAL A 14 8.70 -3.62 5.63
CA VAL A 14 7.63 -3.61 4.60
C VAL A 14 6.35 -4.07 5.29
N PRO A 15 5.42 -3.15 5.61
CA PRO A 15 4.15 -3.52 6.22
C PRO A 15 3.31 -4.38 5.27
N LEU A 16 2.95 -5.57 5.73
CA LEU A 16 2.06 -6.51 5.05
C LEU A 16 0.70 -6.50 5.75
N PHE A 17 -0.39 -6.22 5.03
CA PHE A 17 -1.72 -6.30 5.61
C PHE A 17 -2.84 -6.53 4.57
N TYR A 18 -4.04 -6.78 5.08
CA TYR A 18 -5.29 -6.91 4.33
C TYR A 18 -6.46 -6.43 5.18
N ASN A 19 -7.45 -5.77 4.57
CA ASN A 19 -8.75 -5.56 5.19
C ASN A 19 -9.87 -5.64 4.15
N GLU A 20 -11.03 -6.16 4.55
CA GLU A 20 -12.20 -6.25 3.69
C GLU A 20 -12.95 -4.92 3.53
N SER A 21 -12.71 -3.96 4.43
CA SER A 21 -13.27 -2.61 4.35
C SER A 21 -12.32 -1.67 3.60
N PHE A 22 -12.81 -1.07 2.52
CA PHE A 22 -12.08 -0.07 1.75
C PHE A 22 -11.62 1.11 2.62
N GLU A 23 -12.52 1.63 3.47
CA GLU A 23 -12.21 2.79 4.32
C GLU A 23 -11.15 2.45 5.38
N VAL A 24 -11.18 1.23 5.93
CA VAL A 24 -10.15 0.79 6.89
C VAL A 24 -8.80 0.68 6.18
N SER A 25 -8.74 0.02 5.02
CA SER A 25 -7.49 -0.09 4.25
C SER A 25 -6.95 1.28 3.85
N LYS A 26 -7.80 2.20 3.42
CA LYS A 26 -7.44 3.57 3.08
C LYS A 26 -6.83 4.31 4.28
N ASN A 27 -7.44 4.20 5.45
CA ASN A 27 -6.94 4.84 6.67
C ASN A 27 -5.62 4.24 7.14
N ILE A 28 -5.43 2.93 7.04
CA ILE A 28 -4.14 2.26 7.35
C ILE A 28 -3.05 2.80 6.42
N ILE A 29 -3.30 2.83 5.11
CA ILE A 29 -2.34 3.35 4.12
C ILE A 29 -1.96 4.79 4.43
N LYS A 30 -2.94 5.65 4.73
CA LYS A 30 -2.71 7.05 5.08
C LYS A 30 -1.82 7.17 6.32
N ALA A 31 -2.13 6.42 7.39
CA ALA A 31 -1.34 6.43 8.62
C ALA A 31 0.10 5.94 8.38
N LEU A 32 0.30 4.90 7.57
CA LEU A 32 1.63 4.42 7.19
C LEU A 32 2.39 5.48 6.37
N TYR A 33 1.73 6.12 5.40
CA TYR A 33 2.32 7.17 4.60
C TYR A 33 2.81 8.35 5.46
N GLU A 34 1.97 8.81 6.39
CA GLU A 34 2.28 9.87 7.35
C GLU A 34 3.44 9.47 8.28
N ALA A 35 3.57 8.18 8.60
CA ALA A 35 4.69 7.63 9.37
C ALA A 35 6.00 7.47 8.55
N GLY A 36 6.02 7.89 7.29
CA GLY A 36 7.22 7.82 6.42
C GLY A 36 7.34 6.53 5.61
N ILE A 37 6.34 5.64 5.65
CA ILE A 37 6.32 4.45 4.82
C ILE A 37 6.00 4.82 3.37
N ARG A 38 6.76 4.25 2.43
CA ARG A 38 6.62 4.42 0.97
C ARG A 38 6.45 3.11 0.22
N VAL A 39 6.69 1.98 0.88
CA VAL A 39 6.45 0.66 0.30
C VAL A 39 5.64 -0.18 1.28
N ILE A 40 4.52 -0.73 0.80
CA ILE A 40 3.70 -1.70 1.52
C ILE A 40 3.45 -2.91 0.62
N GLU A 41 3.12 -4.04 1.25
CA GLU A 41 2.54 -5.18 0.57
C GLU A 41 1.08 -5.32 0.99
N TYR A 42 0.16 -5.30 0.02
CA TYR A 42 -1.26 -5.51 0.29
C TYR A 42 -1.68 -6.87 -0.24
N THR A 43 -1.72 -7.85 0.65
CA THR A 43 -2.04 -9.22 0.27
C THR A 43 -3.55 -9.37 0.09
N ASN A 44 -3.99 -10.00 -1.01
CA ASN A 44 -5.37 -10.44 -1.16
C ASN A 44 -5.41 -11.97 -1.27
N ARG A 45 -5.46 -12.67 -0.12
CA ARG A 45 -5.53 -14.14 -0.06
C ARG A 45 -6.92 -14.72 -0.35
N VAL A 46 -7.91 -13.88 -0.67
CA VAL A 46 -9.28 -14.31 -0.94
C VAL A 46 -9.71 -13.86 -2.33
N ILE A 47 -10.12 -14.83 -3.15
CA ILE A 47 -10.46 -14.74 -4.59
C ILE A 47 -11.44 -13.61 -5.00
N ARG A 48 -12.04 -12.86 -4.07
CA ARG A 48 -13.21 -12.00 -4.33
C ARG A 48 -13.08 -10.51 -3.99
N HIS A 49 -11.88 -9.98 -3.75
CA HIS A 49 -11.69 -8.56 -3.34
C HIS A 49 -10.94 -7.66 -4.35
N TRP A 50 -10.86 -8.06 -5.62
CA TRP A 50 -10.16 -7.30 -6.66
C TRP A 50 -10.70 -5.87 -6.85
N LYS A 51 -12.00 -5.64 -6.62
CA LYS A 51 -12.63 -4.31 -6.73
C LYS A 51 -12.06 -3.32 -5.70
N ILE A 52 -11.87 -3.76 -4.46
CA ILE A 52 -11.30 -2.92 -3.39
C ILE A 52 -9.84 -2.61 -3.73
N LEU A 53 -9.09 -3.60 -4.18
CA LEU A 53 -7.70 -3.43 -4.60
C LEU A 53 -7.55 -2.39 -5.71
N LEU A 54 -8.40 -2.45 -6.75
CA LEU A 54 -8.39 -1.43 -7.82
C LEU A 54 -8.75 -0.04 -7.30
N SER A 55 -9.76 0.08 -6.44
CA SER A 55 -10.16 1.36 -5.85
C SER A 55 -9.03 1.95 -5.00
N LEU A 56 -8.34 1.13 -4.20
CA LEU A 56 -7.21 1.57 -3.37
C LEU A 56 -6.02 2.00 -4.23
N LYS A 57 -5.69 1.24 -5.28
CA LYS A 57 -4.62 1.60 -6.20
C LYS A 57 -4.90 2.93 -6.91
N LYS A 58 -6.15 3.16 -7.35
CA LYS A 58 -6.57 4.46 -7.92
C LYS A 58 -6.44 5.59 -6.91
N PHE A 59 -6.90 5.37 -5.68
CA PHE A 59 -6.78 6.35 -4.60
C PHE A 59 -5.32 6.72 -4.33
N LEU A 60 -4.43 5.73 -4.27
CA LEU A 60 -3.00 5.94 -4.05
C LEU A 60 -2.33 6.75 -5.15
N ILE A 61 -2.57 6.42 -6.42
CA ILE A 61 -1.97 7.14 -7.55
C ILE A 61 -2.37 8.62 -7.52
N GLN A 62 -3.61 8.93 -7.10
CA GLN A 62 -4.10 10.30 -7.06
C GLN A 62 -3.58 11.12 -5.86
N ASN A 63 -3.37 10.47 -4.70
CA ASN A 63 -3.07 11.18 -3.45
C ASN A 63 -1.62 11.03 -2.99
N PHE A 64 -0.92 9.99 -3.44
CA PHE A 64 0.40 9.58 -2.97
C PHE A 64 1.27 9.08 -4.14
N PRO A 65 1.70 9.97 -5.06
CA PRO A 65 2.36 9.59 -6.30
C PRO A 65 3.74 8.92 -6.10
N ASP A 66 4.38 9.10 -4.94
CA ASP A 66 5.67 8.51 -4.57
C ASP A 66 5.55 7.13 -3.87
N PHE A 67 4.32 6.68 -3.63
CA PHE A 67 4.02 5.44 -2.91
C PHE A 67 4.04 4.21 -3.82
N CYS A 68 4.77 3.18 -3.42
CA CYS A 68 4.91 1.94 -4.16
C CYS A 68 4.09 0.82 -3.49
N TRP A 69 3.28 0.13 -4.28
CA TRP A 69 2.48 -1.04 -3.88
C TRP A 69 3.03 -2.28 -4.57
N GLU A 70 3.37 -3.31 -3.78
CA GLU A 70 3.58 -4.68 -4.25
C GLU A 70 2.43 -5.60 -3.79
#